data_AF-A0A926WU79-F1
#
_entry.id   AF-A0A926WU79-F1
#
_cell.length_a   1.000
_cell.length_b   1.000
_cell.length_c   1.000
_cell.angle_alpha   90.00
_cell.angle_beta   90.00
_cell.angle_gamma   90.00
#
_symmetry.space_group_name_H-M   'P 1'
#
loop_
_entity.id
_entity.type
_entity.pdbx_description
1 polymer ?
#
loop_
_entity_poly.entity_id
_entity_poly.type
_entity_poly.pdbx_seq_one_letter_code
_entity_poly.pdbx_strand_id
1 'polypeptide(L)' 'MTKKELHIRITERRMNKLRLYAAKKDTTITQVVEELLDTLPEITDILQVG' A
#
# COMPACT_ATOMS: atom_id res chain seq x y z
N MET A 1 15.79 9.40 6.34
CA MET A 1 15.37 7.99 6.22
C MET A 1 15.99 7.37 5.00
N THR A 2 16.47 6.13 5.10
CA THR A 2 16.92 5.33 3.95
C THR A 2 15.70 5.00 3.10
N LYS A 3 15.68 5.45 1.84
CA LYS A 3 14.58 5.15 0.93
C LYS A 3 14.67 3.69 0.49
N LYS A 4 13.55 2.97 0.54
CA LYS A 4 13.39 1.63 0.00
C LYS A 4 12.35 1.67 -1.11
N GLU A 5 12.55 0.88 -2.16
CA GLU A 5 11.62 0.77 -3.27
C GLU A 5 10.81 -0.54 -3.17
N LEU A 6 9.56 -0.49 -3.62
CA LEU A 6 8.63 -1.61 -3.60
C LEU A 6 8.23 -1.99 -5.03
N HIS A 7 8.71 -3.14 -5.51
CA HIS A 7 8.36 -3.66 -6.83
C HIS A 7 7.32 -4.79 -6.69
N ILE A 8 6.11 -4.57 -7.21
CA ILE A 8 5.00 -5.53 -7.13
C ILE A 8 4.54 -5.91 -8.54
N ARG A 9 4.40 -7.22 -8.80
CA ARG A 9 3.71 -7.71 -10.00
C ARG A 9 2.21 -7.68 -9.77
N ILE A 10 1.50 -6.87 -10.56
CA ILE A 10 0.03 -6.79 -10.54
C ILE A 10 -0.53 -6.80 -11.95
N THR A 11 -1.81 -7.18 -12.09
CA THR A 11 -2.49 -7.08 -13.38
C THR A 11 -2.77 -5.62 -13.74
N GLU A 12 -2.89 -5.34 -15.04
CA GLU A 12 -3.23 -4.01 -15.53
C GLU A 12 -4.55 -3.48 -14.91
N ARG A 13 -5.55 -4.35 -14.77
CA ARG A 13 -6.82 -4.01 -14.10
C ARG A 13 -6.60 -3.46 -12.68
N ARG A 14 -5.70 -4.06 -11.90
CA ARG A 14 -5.39 -3.61 -10.54
C ARG A 14 -4.59 -2.31 -10.55
N MET A 15 -3.64 -2.17 -11.48
CA MET A 15 -2.89 -0.92 -11.65
C MET A 15 -3.81 0.25 -12.02
N ASN A 16 -4.76 0.04 -12.94
CA ASN A 16 -5.72 1.07 -13.33
C ASN A 16 -6.65 1.45 -12.17
N LYS A 17 -7.07 0.47 -11.35
CA LYS A 17 -7.82 0.76 -10.12
C LYS A 17 -7.03 1.65 -9.16
N LEU A 18 -5.74 1.37 -8.94
CA LEU A 18 -4.87 2.19 -8.09
C LEU A 18 -4.73 3.62 -8.62
N ARG A 19 -4.48 3.78 -9.93
CA ARG A 19 -4.37 5.10 -10.59
C ARG A 19 -5.65 5.92 -10.42
N LEU A 20 -6.81 5.33 -10.71
CA LEU A 20 -8.10 6.01 -10.61
C LEU A 20 -8.44 6.37 -9.16
N TYR A 21 -8.14 5.48 -8.21
CA TYR A 21 -8.37 5.75 -6.79
C TYR A 21 -7.50 6.92 -6.30
N ALA A 22 -6.21 6.91 -6.64
CA ALA A 22 -5.28 7.97 -6.30
C ALA A 22 -5.73 9.33 -6.88
N ALA A 23 -6.11 9.35 -8.16
CA ALA A 23 -6.64 10.55 -8.82
C ALA A 23 -7.92 11.07 -8.16
N LYS A 24 -8.85 10.18 -7.78
CA LYS A 24 -10.10 10.57 -7.10
C LYS A 24 -9.86 11.18 -5.71
N LYS A 25 -8.82 10.72 -5.01
CA LYS A 25 -8.45 11.20 -3.67
C LYS A 25 -7.49 12.41 -3.68
N ASP A 26 -7.09 12.88 -4.87
CA ASP A 26 -6.03 13.89 -5.04
C ASP A 26 -4.73 13.53 -4.30
N THR A 27 -4.29 12.28 -4.49
CA THR A 27 -3.14 11.70 -3.80
C THR A 27 -2.28 10.88 -4.77
N THR A 28 -1.09 10.47 -4.33
CA THR A 28 -0.21 9.60 -5.12
C THR A 28 -0.49 8.12 -4.89
N ILE A 29 -0.12 7.25 -5.84
CA ILE A 29 -0.18 5.79 -5.64
C ILE A 29 0.66 5.38 -4.42
N THR A 30 1.80 6.04 -4.20
CA THR A 30 2.65 5.81 -3.03
C THR A 30 1.88 6.04 -1.73
N GLN A 31 1.21 7.19 -1.60
CA GLN A 31 0.41 7.51 -0.42
C GLN A 31 -0.75 6.54 -0.23
N VAL A 32 -1.42 6.09 -1.30
CA VAL A 32 -2.44 5.04 -1.21
C VAL A 32 -1.87 3.74 -0.64
N VAL A 33 -0.65 3.37 -1.05
CA VAL A 33 0.03 2.18 -0.54
C VAL A 33 0.47 2.38 0.91
N GLU A 34 1.02 3.53 1.26
CA GLU A 34 1.39 3.88 2.64
C GLU A 34 0.17 3.82 3.57
N GLU A 35 -0.95 4.45 3.20
CA GLU A 35 -2.21 4.35 3.94
C GLU A 35 -2.66 2.90 4.14
N LEU A 36 -2.53 2.06 3.10
CA LEU A 36 -2.88 0.64 3.21
C LEU A 36 -1.93 -0.10 4.16
N LEU A 37 -0.63 0.18 4.11
CA LEU A 37 0.37 -0.41 5.00
C LEU A 37 0.11 -0.02 6.45
N ASP A 38 -0.30 1.22 6.70
CA ASP A 38 -0.65 1.72 8.03
C ASP A 38 -1.90 1.03 8.62
N THR A 39 -2.74 0.38 7.79
CA THR A 39 -3.87 -0.44 8.28
C THR A 39 -3.49 -1.87 8.65
N LEU A 40 -2.26 -2.31 8.33
CA LEU A 40 -1.82 -3.65 8.69
C LEU A 40 -1.52 -3.73 10.20
N PRO A 41 -1.88 -4.84 10.87
CA PRO A 41 -1.54 -5.02 12.28
C PRO A 41 -0.02 -5.03 12.47
N GLU A 42 0.44 -4.55 13.63
CA GLU A 42 1.85 -4.67 13.97
C GLU A 42 2.22 -6.15 14.08
N ILE A 43 3.42 -6.51 13.60
CA ILE A 43 3.88 -7.90 13.60
C ILE A 43 3.89 -8.48 15.02
N THR A 44 4.13 -7.65 16.04
CA THR A 44 4.07 -8.05 17.45
C THR A 44 2.68 -8.57 17.84
N ASP A 45 1.61 -7.98 17.32
CA ASP A 45 0.23 -8.40 17.60
C ASP A 45 -0.11 -9.72 16.91
N ILE A 46 0.51 -10.00 15.75
CA ILE A 46 0.32 -11.25 15.00
C ILE A 46 1.02 -12.42 15.72
N LEU A 47 2.19 -12.18 16.33
CA LEU A 47 3.00 -13.21 16.96
C LEU A 47 2.59 -13.53 18.41
N GLN A 48 1.77 -12.69 19.05
CA GLN A 48 1.20 -12.96 20.38
C GLN A 48 -0.10 -13.76 20.36
N VAL A 49 -0.65 -14.03 19.17
CA VAL A 49 -1.73 -15.01 18.99
C VAL A 49 -1.09 -16.36 18.69
N GLY A 50 -0.46 -16.96 19.71
CA GLY A 50 0.22 -18.25 19.65
C GLY A 50 0.21 -18.96 21.00
#